data_AF-A0AA35LUE6-F1
#
_entry.id   AF-A0AA35LUE6-F1
#
_cell.length_a   1.000
_cell.length_b   1.000
_cell.length_c   1.000
_cell.angle_alpha   90.00
_cell.angle_beta   90.00
_cell.angle_gamma   90.00
#
_symmetry.space_group_name_H-M   'P 1'
#
loop_
_entity.id
_entity.type
_entity.pdbx_description
1 polymer ?
#
loop_
_entity_poly.entity_id
_entity_poly.type
_entity_poly.pdbx_seq_one_letter_code
_entity_poly.pdbx_strand_id
1 'polypeptide(L)'
;MTALGTDMLQVGSTDSPDITPDVDQLAGDLGELADLLVERGYRLAYENWCWATHAPTWKDVWDIVQRANRDNIGLCLDTFQTAAANGVTR
;
A
#
# COMPACT_ATOMS: atom_id res chain seq x y z
N MET A 1 13.07 -7.74 9.29
CA MET A 1 11.96 -8.62 9.69
C MET A 1 12.47 -9.80 10.51
N THR A 2 13.31 -10.69 9.95
CA THR A 2 13.88 -11.86 10.66
C THR A 2 14.50 -11.54 12.02
N ALA A 3 15.43 -10.58 12.06
CA ALA A 3 16.13 -10.21 13.29
C ALA A 3 15.19 -9.65 14.39
N LEU A 4 14.01 -9.14 13.99
CA LEU A 4 13.00 -8.58 14.89
C LEU A 4 11.87 -9.58 15.19
N GLY A 5 11.88 -10.77 14.60
CA GLY A 5 10.82 -11.77 14.79
C GLY A 5 9.44 -11.34 14.27
N THR A 6 9.38 -10.45 13.28
CA THR A 6 8.11 -10.00 12.66
C THR A 6 7.95 -10.60 11.26
N ASP A 7 6.70 -10.76 10.83
CA ASP A 7 6.30 -11.30 9.54
C ASP A 7 5.53 -10.31 8.66
N MET A 8 5.24 -9.10 9.14
CA MET A 8 4.48 -8.08 8.41
C MET A 8 5.33 -6.85 8.08
N LEU A 9 5.37 -6.50 6.79
CA LEU A 9 5.93 -5.25 6.29
C LEU A 9 4.79 -4.27 6.01
N GLN A 10 4.83 -3.09 6.61
CA GLN A 10 3.94 -1.99 6.24
C GLN A 10 4.64 -1.11 5.20
N VAL A 11 3.91 -0.77 4.13
CA VAL A 11 4.37 0.15 3.08
C VAL A 11 3.31 1.24 2.90
N GLY A 12 3.71 2.50 2.94
CA GLY A 12 2.84 3.64 2.66
C GLY A 12 2.86 4.02 1.18
N SER A 13 1.73 4.52 0.68
CA SER A 13 1.69 5.20 -0.62
C SER A 13 2.60 6.44 -0.63
N THR A 14 3.25 6.72 -1.76
CA THR A 14 4.27 7.78 -1.87
C THR A 14 3.67 9.14 -2.28
N ASP A 15 4.33 10.21 -1.84
CA ASP A 15 4.14 11.61 -2.24
C ASP A 15 5.23 12.11 -3.21
N SER A 16 6.03 11.19 -3.76
CA SER A 16 7.04 11.53 -4.77
C SER A 16 6.37 12.25 -5.96
N PRO A 17 6.92 13.37 -6.45
CA PRO A 17 6.38 14.08 -7.60
C PRO A 17 6.59 13.33 -8.92
N ASP A 18 7.56 12.42 -8.96
CA ASP A 18 7.97 11.67 -10.16
C ASP A 18 7.33 10.27 -10.24
N ILE A 19 6.43 9.93 -9.31
CA ILE A 19 5.75 8.63 -9.32
C ILE A 19 4.78 8.51 -10.50
N THR A 20 4.79 7.35 -11.14
CA THR A 20 3.89 7.02 -12.24
C THR A 20 2.42 7.10 -11.79
N PRO A 21 1.50 7.67 -12.60
CA PRO A 21 0.06 7.59 -12.35
C PRO A 21 -0.55 6.26 -12.81
N ASP A 22 0.24 5.37 -13.42
CA ASP A 22 -0.24 4.08 -13.91
C ASP A 22 -0.47 3.10 -12.74
N VAL A 23 -1.75 2.90 -12.41
CA VAL A 23 -2.19 2.00 -11.33
C VAL A 23 -1.76 0.56 -11.57
N ASP A 24 -1.71 0.10 -12.82
CA ASP A 24 -1.30 -1.28 -13.12
C ASP A 24 0.20 -1.45 -12.89
N GLN A 25 1.00 -0.42 -13.16
CA GLN A 25 2.42 -0.41 -12.81
C GLN A 25 2.63 -0.40 -11.29
N LEU A 26 1.90 0.44 -10.54
CA LEU A 26 1.97 0.47 -9.07
C LEU A 26 1.58 -0.88 -8.46
N ALA A 27 0.53 -1.52 -9.00
CA ALA A 27 0.09 -2.84 -8.58
C ALA A 27 1.12 -3.93 -8.92
N GLY A 28 1.77 -3.83 -10.08
CA GLY A 28 2.87 -4.70 -10.49
C GLY A 28 4.04 -4.66 -9.50
N ASP A 29 4.51 -3.45 -9.15
CA ASP A 29 5.61 -3.26 -8.19
C ASP A 29 5.29 -3.86 -6.81
N LEU A 30 4.07 -3.67 -6.30
CA LEU A 30 3.64 -4.27 -5.04
C LEU A 30 3.44 -5.79 -5.15
N GLY A 31 3.03 -6.30 -6.31
CA GLY A 31 2.94 -7.72 -6.58
C GLY A 31 4.31 -8.40 -6.56
N GLU A 32 5.31 -7.79 -7.18
CA GLU A 32 6.71 -8.26 -7.14
C GLU A 32 7.26 -8.25 -5.71
N LEU A 33 6.99 -7.18 -4.95
CA LEU A 33 7.37 -7.13 -3.54
C LEU A 33 6.69 -8.24 -2.73
N ALA A 34 5.41 -8.50 -2.96
CA ALA A 34 4.67 -9.57 -2.30
C ALA A 34 5.25 -10.95 -2.64
N ASP A 35 5.65 -11.19 -3.89
CA ASP A 35 6.32 -12.42 -4.32
C ASP A 35 7.67 -12.61 -3.61
N LEU A 36 8.47 -11.55 -3.44
CA LEU A 36 9.72 -11.61 -2.67
C LEU A 36 9.50 -11.89 -1.18
N LEU A 37 8.38 -11.41 -0.62
CA LEU A 37 8.04 -11.62 0.78
C LEU A 37 7.53 -13.04 1.05
N VAL A 38 6.75 -13.62 0.14
CA VAL A 38 6.11 -14.93 0.34
C VAL A 38 7.16 -16.06 0.44
N GLU A 39 8.30 -15.93 -0.25
CA GLU A 39 9.43 -16.87 -0.14
C GLU A 39 9.93 -17.06 1.30
N ARG A 40 9.70 -16.07 2.17
CA ARG A 40 10.10 -16.09 3.59
C ARG A 40 8.92 -16.21 4.55
N GLY A 41 7.71 -16.44 4.03
CA GLY A 41 6.47 -16.45 4.81
C GLY A 41 6.07 -15.06 5.35
N TYR A 42 6.48 -13.98 4.67
CA TYR A 42 6.16 -12.62 5.05
C TYR A 42 4.93 -12.08 4.30
N ARG A 43 4.29 -11.08 4.93
CA ARG A 43 3.05 -10.43 4.48
C ARG A 43 3.28 -8.94 4.31
N LEU A 44 2.49 -8.33 3.44
CA LEU A 44 2.53 -6.91 3.11
C LEU A 44 1.21 -6.24 3.50
N ALA A 45 1.30 -5.09 4.19
CA ALA A 45 0.16 -4.24 4.49
C ALA A 45 0.38 -2.87 3.83
N TYR A 46 -0.43 -2.54 2.83
CA TYR A 46 -0.33 -1.28 2.10
C TYR A 46 -1.25 -0.22 2.70
N GLU A 47 -0.71 0.95 3.02
CA GLU A 47 -1.38 2.04 3.71
C GLU A 47 -1.59 3.24 2.76
N ASN A 48 -2.77 3.84 2.77
CA ASN A 48 -2.94 5.16 2.16
C ASN A 48 -2.34 6.24 3.06
N TRP A 49 -1.51 7.09 2.52
CA TRP A 49 -1.12 8.36 3.14
C TRP A 49 -1.95 9.46 2.50
N CYS A 50 -2.65 10.27 3.32
CA CYS A 50 -3.64 11.22 2.80
C CYS A 50 -3.04 12.36 1.95
N TRP A 51 -1.71 12.49 1.92
CA TRP A 51 -0.94 13.40 1.08
C TRP A 51 -0.23 12.71 -0.10
N ALA A 52 -0.53 11.44 -0.38
CA ALA A 52 0.07 10.71 -1.49
C ALA A 52 -0.31 11.30 -2.86
N THR A 53 0.61 11.22 -3.83
CA THR A 53 0.47 11.85 -5.15
C THR A 53 -0.71 11.28 -5.94
N HIS A 54 -0.88 9.95 -5.93
CA HIS A 54 -1.93 9.27 -6.72
C HIS A 54 -2.82 8.30 -5.93
N ALA A 55 -2.52 8.00 -4.66
CA ALA A 55 -3.31 7.05 -3.86
C ALA A 55 -3.65 7.54 -2.42
N PRO A 56 -4.28 8.73 -2.27
CA PRO A 56 -4.51 9.32 -0.95
C PRO A 56 -5.63 8.64 -0.15
N THR A 57 -6.59 7.95 -0.79
CA THR A 57 -7.74 7.36 -0.10
C THR A 57 -7.59 5.85 0.08
N TRP A 58 -8.30 5.29 1.07
CA TRP A 58 -8.34 3.83 1.28
C TRP A 58 -8.85 3.07 0.06
N LYS A 59 -9.71 3.69 -0.76
CA LYS A 59 -10.26 3.06 -1.97
C LYS A 59 -9.20 2.96 -3.07
N ASP A 60 -8.34 3.95 -3.19
CA ASP A 60 -7.28 3.97 -4.21
C ASP A 60 -6.27 2.85 -3.93
N VAL A 61 -5.79 2.75 -2.68
CA VAL A 61 -4.89 1.67 -2.27
C VAL A 61 -5.56 0.30 -2.32
N TRP A 62 -6.89 0.22 -2.12
CA TRP A 62 -7.61 -1.05 -2.30
C TRP A 62 -7.66 -1.51 -3.76
N ASP A 63 -7.88 -0.59 -4.72
CA ASP A 63 -7.83 -0.93 -6.15
C ASP A 63 -6.44 -1.47 -6.53
N ILE A 64 -5.37 -0.82 -6.05
CA ILE A 64 -3.99 -1.27 -6.26
C ILE A 64 -3.78 -2.68 -5.66
N VAL A 65 -4.19 -2.91 -4.41
CA VAL A 65 -4.04 -4.22 -3.74
C VAL A 65 -4.80 -5.32 -4.48
N GLN A 66 -6.01 -5.05 -4.97
CA GLN A 66 -6.78 -6.02 -5.75
C GLN A 66 -6.08 -6.37 -7.07
N ARG A 67 -5.51 -5.38 -7.76
CA ARG A 67 -4.75 -5.59 -9.01
C ARG A 67 -3.42 -6.31 -8.79
N ALA A 68 -2.77 -6.08 -7.66
CA ALA A 68 -1.53 -6.78 -7.30
C ALA A 68 -1.77 -8.30 -7.20
N ASN A 69 -2.99 -8.71 -6.83
CA ASN A 69 -3.49 -10.08 -6.93
C ASN A 69 -2.53 -11.11 -6.32
N ARG A 70 -2.20 -10.92 -5.03
CA ARG A 70 -1.44 -11.88 -4.22
C ARG A 70 -2.14 -12.09 -2.88
N ASP A 71 -2.05 -13.32 -2.36
CA ASP A 71 -2.74 -13.68 -1.12
C ASP A 71 -2.08 -13.09 0.14
N ASN A 72 -0.81 -12.68 0.05
CA ASN A 72 -0.02 -12.15 1.16
C ASN A 72 0.07 -10.62 1.20
N ILE A 73 -0.74 -9.90 0.42
CA ILE A 73 -0.89 -8.44 0.50
C ILE A 73 -2.30 -8.06 0.95
N GLY A 74 -2.40 -7.05 1.82
CA GLY A 74 -3.67 -6.48 2.28
C GLY A 74 -3.53 -4.99 2.61
N LEU A 75 -4.55 -4.45 3.26
CA LEU A 75 -4.58 -3.04 3.69
C LEU A 75 -4.06 -2.86 5.11
N CYS A 76 -3.30 -1.78 5.30
CA CYS A 76 -3.14 -1.14 6.60
C CYS A 76 -4.14 0.02 6.67
N LEU A 77 -5.16 -0.10 7.51
CA LEU A 77 -6.18 0.93 7.67
C LEU A 77 -5.84 1.82 8.87
N ASP A 78 -5.37 3.03 8.58
CA ASP A 78 -5.16 4.09 9.56
C ASP A 78 -6.35 5.05 9.56
N THR A 79 -6.92 5.27 10.75
CA THR A 79 -8.12 6.13 10.94
C THR A 79 -7.86 7.60 10.62
N PHE A 80 -6.67 8.13 10.95
CA PHE A 80 -6.30 9.50 10.63
C PHE A 80 -6.13 9.65 9.13
N GLN A 81 -5.37 8.76 8.49
CA GLN A 81 -5.13 8.83 7.05
C GLN A 81 -6.45 8.73 6.26
N THR A 82 -7.32 7.80 6.65
CA THR A 82 -8.64 7.61 6.03
C THR A 82 -9.54 8.85 6.18
N ALA A 83 -9.57 9.44 7.38
CA ALA A 83 -10.39 10.63 7.65
C ALA A 83 -9.83 11.89 6.96
N ALA A 84 -8.51 12.08 6.99
CA ALA A 84 -7.83 13.23 6.42
C ALA A 84 -7.89 13.25 4.88
N ALA A 85 -7.86 12.09 4.23
CA ALA A 85 -7.91 11.97 2.76
C ALA A 85 -9.19 12.53 2.13
N ASN A 86 -10.29 12.60 2.89
CA ASN A 86 -11.58 13.09 2.41
C ASN A 86 -11.90 14.52 2.86
N GLY A 87 -10.98 15.18 3.58
CA GLY A 87 -11.16 16.53 4.10
C GLY A 87 -12.30 16.64 5.11
N VAL A 88 -11.95 16.77 6.40
CA VAL A 88 -12.84 17.42 7.38
C VAL A 88 -12.82 18.93 7.08
N THR A 89 -13.34 19.31 5.91
CA THR A 89 -13.77 20.66 5.48
C THR A 89 -14.07 20.64 3.98
N ARG A 90 -15.32 20.30 3.63
CA ARG A 90 -16.02 20.94 2.50
C ARG A 90 -17.11 21.83 3.06
#